data_AF-A0A7Y5QQ01-F1
#
_entry.id   AF-A0A7Y5QQ01-F1
#
_cell.length_a   1.000
_cell.length_b   1.000
_cell.length_c   1.000
_cell.angle_alpha   90.00
_cell.angle_beta   90.00
_cell.angle_gamma   90.00
#
_symmetry.space_group_name_H-M   'P 1'
#
loop_
_entity.id
_entity.type
_entity.pdbx_description
1 polymer ?
#
loop_
_entity_poly.entity_id
_entity_poly.type
_entity_poly.pdbx_seq_one_letter_code
_entity_poly.pdbx_strand_id
1 'polypeptide(L)'
;MSAVPRPGDPAITPALVAEHGLTAEEYDRLVAMLGRTPTFTELGIVSALWSEHCSYKHSRPVLKTLPTKAPHVLQGPGENAGVIAVGDGLAVAFKIESHNHPSAVEPYQGAATGVGGILRDVFTMGARPIALLNSLRFGELDHPRTRWLVAGVVKGIGDYGNCMGVPTVAGEVVFDDAYAGNPLVNAMCVGVMREEELIRAVASGVGNPIIAVGARTGRDGIHGASFASEDLSHESDAKRPRVQVGDPFTEKLLLEASLELIRSGHIVAIQDMGAAGLTSSSAEMAARGDVGVEIDVTRMPLREEGMTPYEILLSESQERMLVVAKQGHEDAVRAILARWDLSAEVIGEVIAEPVYRVKEGDRVVAEFPGSRLVTDCPVYLPEARESDAIRAQRAMDVNAIAPRPEEADPAWTLERLLASPTIASKAWVVRQYDSTVRASTVVGPGPSDAAVVMLRGTKRALALKVDCNGRYVHLDPRLGGRIAVAE
;
A
#
# COMPACT_ATOMS: atom_id res chain seq x y z
N MET A 1 -5.03 -25.01 22.90
CA MET A 1 -6.46 -24.97 23.29
C MET A 1 -7.20 -24.44 22.07
N SER A 2 -8.30 -25.06 21.64
CA SER A 2 -9.05 -24.55 20.48
C SER A 2 -9.62 -23.16 20.79
N ALA A 3 -9.61 -22.26 19.81
CA ALA A 3 -10.24 -20.95 19.96
C ALA A 3 -11.72 -21.08 20.32
N VAL A 4 -12.21 -20.18 21.18
CA VAL A 4 -13.59 -20.19 21.68
C VAL A 4 -14.24 -18.85 21.37
N PRO A 5 -15.51 -18.81 20.92
CA PRO A 5 -16.23 -17.57 20.72
C PRO A 5 -16.20 -16.68 21.98
N ARG A 6 -16.04 -15.36 21.78
CA ARG A 6 -16.05 -14.41 22.88
C ARG A 6 -17.50 -14.14 23.30
N PRO A 7 -17.81 -14.01 24.60
CA PRO A 7 -19.17 -13.67 25.03
C PRO A 7 -19.61 -12.35 24.42
N GLY A 8 -20.80 -12.34 23.80
CA GLY A 8 -21.33 -11.19 23.08
C GLY A 8 -21.00 -11.15 21.59
N ASP A 9 -20.16 -12.06 21.09
CA ASP A 9 -19.96 -12.21 19.65
C ASP A 9 -21.26 -12.65 18.96
N PRO A 10 -21.55 -12.14 17.74
CA PRO A 10 -22.70 -12.58 16.97
C PRO A 10 -22.57 -14.04 16.57
N ALA A 11 -23.71 -14.72 16.41
CA ALA A 11 -23.73 -16.06 15.83
C ALA A 11 -23.30 -16.00 14.36
N ILE A 12 -22.46 -16.95 13.94
CA ILE A 12 -22.03 -17.05 12.54
C ILE A 12 -23.18 -17.58 11.70
N THR A 13 -23.73 -16.72 10.84
CA THR A 13 -24.83 -17.03 9.92
C THR A 13 -24.40 -16.79 8.47
N PRO A 14 -25.07 -17.40 7.47
CA PRO A 14 -24.77 -17.13 6.07
C PRO A 14 -24.86 -15.64 5.69
N ALA A 15 -25.78 -14.89 6.32
CA ALA A 15 -25.90 -13.45 6.12
C ALA A 15 -24.66 -12.70 6.65
N LEU A 16 -24.20 -13.03 7.87
CA LEU A 16 -22.99 -12.43 8.44
C LEU A 16 -21.74 -12.75 7.59
N VAL A 17 -21.64 -13.98 7.08
CA VAL A 17 -20.54 -14.39 6.19
C VAL A 17 -20.53 -13.54 4.91
N ALA A 18 -21.70 -13.32 4.30
CA ALA A 18 -21.84 -12.48 3.12
C ALA A 18 -21.52 -11.00 3.41
N GLU A 19 -21.90 -10.48 4.59
CA GLU A 19 -21.53 -9.13 5.04
C GLU A 19 -20.00 -8.96 5.19
N HIS A 20 -19.27 -10.06 5.42
CA HIS A 20 -17.81 -10.08 5.46
C HIS A 20 -17.18 -10.28 4.06
N GLY A 21 -17.96 -10.21 2.99
CA GLY A 21 -17.46 -10.32 1.62
C GLY A 21 -16.90 -11.72 1.26
N LEU A 22 -17.21 -12.74 2.06
CA LEU A 22 -16.83 -14.12 1.77
C LEU A 22 -17.94 -14.83 0.98
N THR A 23 -17.54 -15.54 -0.07
CA THR A 23 -18.42 -16.47 -0.77
C THR A 23 -18.70 -17.71 0.08
N ALA A 24 -19.77 -18.44 -0.24
CA ALA A 24 -20.07 -19.71 0.43
C ALA A 24 -18.91 -20.73 0.31
N GLU A 25 -18.25 -20.78 -0.86
CA GLU A 25 -17.10 -21.66 -1.08
C GLU A 25 -15.89 -21.24 -0.22
N GLU A 26 -15.60 -19.94 -0.12
CA GLU A 26 -14.54 -19.43 0.76
C GLU A 26 -14.81 -19.77 2.23
N TYR A 27 -16.06 -19.64 2.67
CA TYR A 27 -16.44 -20.01 4.02
C TYR A 27 -16.33 -21.52 4.28
N ASP A 28 -16.74 -22.36 3.33
CA ASP A 28 -16.58 -23.81 3.44
C ASP A 28 -15.11 -24.21 3.52
N ARG A 29 -14.22 -23.53 2.77
CA ARG A 29 -12.77 -23.71 2.88
C ARG A 29 -12.23 -23.29 4.25
N LEU A 30 -12.72 -22.19 4.82
CA LEU A 30 -12.38 -21.76 6.17
C LEU A 30 -12.78 -22.81 7.21
N VAL A 31 -14.02 -23.30 7.16
CA VAL A 31 -14.51 -24.35 8.08
C VAL A 31 -13.68 -25.61 7.94
N ALA A 32 -13.33 -26.01 6.70
CA ALA A 32 -12.48 -27.17 6.46
C ALA A 32 -11.04 -26.98 6.98
N MET A 33 -10.48 -25.78 6.87
CA MET A 33 -9.15 -25.44 7.41
C MET A 33 -9.12 -25.54 8.94
N LEU A 34 -10.17 -25.06 9.62
CA LEU A 34 -10.26 -25.05 11.08
C LEU A 34 -10.78 -26.37 11.67
N GLY A 35 -11.52 -27.16 10.89
CA GLY A 35 -12.22 -28.36 11.36
C GLY A 35 -13.41 -28.07 12.29
N ARG A 36 -13.88 -26.81 12.34
CA ARG A 36 -14.98 -26.31 13.18
C ARG A 36 -15.54 -25.00 12.64
N THR A 37 -16.67 -24.56 13.18
CA THR A 37 -17.15 -23.19 12.95
C THR A 37 -16.12 -22.17 13.45
N PRO A 38 -15.78 -21.15 12.63
CA PRO A 38 -14.88 -20.07 13.06
C PRO A 38 -15.48 -19.23 14.18
N THR A 39 -14.65 -18.60 15.00
CA THR A 39 -15.08 -17.50 15.88
C THR A 39 -15.38 -16.24 15.05
N PHE A 40 -16.06 -15.25 15.63
CA PHE A 40 -16.28 -13.96 14.96
C PHE A 40 -14.95 -13.26 14.61
N THR A 41 -13.96 -13.38 15.50
CA THR A 41 -12.59 -12.86 15.27
C THR A 41 -11.91 -13.58 14.10
N GLU A 42 -12.03 -14.90 14.01
CA GLU A 42 -11.47 -15.69 12.90
C GLU A 42 -12.15 -15.38 11.56
N LEU A 43 -13.48 -15.17 11.55
CA LEU A 43 -14.21 -14.74 10.36
C LEU A 43 -13.68 -13.39 9.86
N GLY A 44 -13.47 -12.43 10.76
CA GLY A 44 -12.91 -11.12 10.44
C GLY A 44 -11.49 -11.19 9.88
N ILE A 45 -10.62 -11.96 10.52
CA ILE A 45 -9.23 -12.19 10.07
C ILE A 45 -9.22 -12.72 8.63
N VAL A 46 -10.03 -13.74 8.34
CA VAL A 46 -10.06 -14.38 7.02
C VAL A 46 -10.68 -13.47 5.97
N SER A 47 -11.77 -12.76 6.33
CA SER A 47 -12.41 -11.76 5.47
C SER A 47 -11.42 -10.69 4.99
N ALA A 48 -10.60 -10.17 5.90
CA ALA A 48 -9.61 -9.16 5.56
C ALA A 48 -8.45 -9.74 4.73
N LEU A 49 -7.85 -10.85 5.17
CA LEU A 49 -6.71 -11.45 4.49
C LEU A 49 -7.07 -12.00 3.10
N TRP A 50 -8.23 -12.63 2.94
CA TRP A 50 -8.70 -13.20 1.66
C TRP A 50 -9.46 -12.18 0.79
N SER A 51 -9.41 -10.89 1.12
CA SER A 51 -9.87 -9.82 0.23
C SER A 51 -9.02 -9.76 -1.06
N GLU A 52 -9.56 -9.19 -2.13
CA GLU A 52 -8.78 -8.98 -3.37
C GLU A 52 -7.60 -8.05 -3.11
N HIS A 53 -7.81 -7.02 -2.28
CA HIS A 53 -6.79 -6.04 -1.91
C HIS A 53 -5.56 -6.67 -1.23
N CYS A 54 -5.75 -7.63 -0.31
CA CYS A 54 -4.65 -8.27 0.38
C CYS A 54 -4.06 -9.46 -0.38
N SER A 55 -4.91 -10.31 -0.98
CA SER A 55 -4.48 -11.61 -1.52
C SER A 55 -4.32 -11.68 -3.03
N TYR A 56 -4.77 -10.66 -3.77
CA TYR A 56 -4.62 -10.58 -5.22
C TYR A 56 -5.20 -11.83 -5.92
N LYS A 57 -6.38 -12.30 -5.50
CA LYS A 57 -6.92 -13.64 -5.85
C LYS A 57 -7.03 -13.83 -7.37
N HIS A 58 -7.32 -12.75 -8.11
CA HIS A 58 -7.48 -12.78 -9.57
C HIS A 58 -6.20 -12.41 -10.31
N SER A 59 -5.40 -11.50 -9.75
CA SER A 59 -4.21 -10.96 -10.43
C SER A 59 -2.95 -11.78 -10.17
N ARG A 60 -2.82 -12.46 -9.02
CA ARG A 60 -1.65 -13.26 -8.62
C ARG A 60 -1.20 -14.28 -9.68
N PRO A 61 -2.10 -15.04 -10.36
CA PRO A 61 -1.68 -15.97 -11.43
C PRO A 61 -1.05 -15.27 -12.62
N VAL A 62 -1.58 -14.11 -13.00
CA VAL A 62 -1.13 -13.34 -14.16
C VAL A 62 0.20 -12.65 -13.83
N LEU A 63 0.31 -12.05 -12.64
CA LEU A 63 1.53 -11.36 -12.20
C LEU A 63 2.74 -12.30 -12.08
N LYS A 64 2.52 -13.58 -11.76
CA LYS A 64 3.58 -14.61 -11.75
C LYS A 64 4.23 -14.86 -13.11
N THR A 65 3.62 -14.38 -14.21
CA THR A 65 4.20 -14.50 -15.56
C THR A 65 5.26 -13.44 -15.87
N LEU A 66 5.36 -12.39 -15.05
CA LEU A 66 6.32 -11.30 -15.24
C LEU A 66 7.75 -11.75 -14.89
N PRO A 67 8.77 -11.30 -15.64
CA PRO A 67 10.16 -11.60 -15.31
C PRO A 67 10.60 -10.84 -14.05
N THR A 68 11.09 -11.56 -13.04
CA THR A 68 11.45 -10.99 -11.73
C THR A 68 12.92 -11.16 -11.35
N LYS A 69 13.73 -11.78 -12.22
CA LYS A 69 15.13 -12.12 -11.93
C LYS A 69 16.08 -11.38 -12.85
N ALA A 70 17.05 -10.68 -12.26
CA ALA A 70 18.22 -10.14 -12.94
C ALA A 70 19.40 -10.07 -11.97
N PRO A 71 20.67 -9.98 -12.43
CA PRO A 71 21.85 -10.01 -11.56
C PRO A 71 21.91 -8.88 -10.51
N HIS A 72 21.24 -7.76 -10.79
CA HIS A 72 21.18 -6.59 -9.90
C HIS A 72 19.94 -6.60 -9.00
N VAL A 73 19.05 -7.59 -9.07
CA VAL A 73 17.87 -7.67 -8.20
C VAL A 73 18.28 -8.31 -6.87
N LEU A 74 18.24 -7.52 -5.80
CA LEU A 74 18.52 -7.96 -4.42
C LEU A 74 17.25 -8.48 -3.73
N GLN A 75 16.10 -7.89 -4.07
CA GLN A 75 14.78 -8.31 -3.62
C GLN A 75 13.75 -8.10 -4.73
N GLY A 76 13.11 -9.18 -5.17
CA GLY A 76 11.98 -9.15 -6.10
C GLY A 76 10.63 -9.08 -5.38
N PRO A 77 9.51 -9.32 -6.08
CA PRO A 77 8.19 -9.37 -5.47
C PRO A 77 8.11 -10.37 -4.31
N GLY A 78 7.41 -10.00 -3.23
CA GLY A 78 7.23 -10.82 -2.02
C GLY A 78 7.61 -10.12 -0.72
N GLU A 79 8.22 -8.94 -0.79
CA GLU A 79 8.46 -8.03 0.34
C GLU A 79 7.78 -6.67 0.08
N ASN A 80 7.87 -5.75 1.03
CA ASN A 80 7.19 -4.46 0.96
C ASN A 80 7.66 -3.58 -0.19
N ALA A 81 8.90 -3.70 -0.67
CA ALA A 81 9.36 -3.02 -1.87
C ALA A 81 10.38 -3.86 -2.66
N GLY A 82 10.50 -3.56 -3.96
CA GLY A 82 11.55 -4.13 -4.81
C GLY A 82 12.88 -3.44 -4.54
N VAL A 83 13.98 -4.20 -4.53
CA VAL A 83 15.33 -3.68 -4.24
C VAL A 83 16.31 -4.11 -5.32
N ILE A 84 17.05 -3.13 -5.86
CA ILE A 84 18.12 -3.36 -6.83
C ILE A 84 19.45 -2.80 -6.35
N ALA A 85 20.55 -3.47 -6.67
CA ALA A 85 21.90 -2.97 -6.50
C ALA A 85 22.19 -1.89 -7.55
N VAL A 86 22.77 -0.77 -7.10
CA VAL A 86 23.15 0.35 -7.98
C VAL A 86 24.66 0.63 -7.93
N GLY A 87 25.45 -0.32 -7.40
CA GLY A 87 26.92 -0.28 -7.30
C GLY A 87 27.46 0.51 -6.11
N ASP A 88 28.78 0.41 -5.87
CA ASP A 88 29.48 0.99 -4.70
C ASP A 88 28.92 0.52 -3.33
N GLY A 89 28.36 -0.69 -3.30
CA GLY A 89 27.69 -1.24 -2.11
C GLY A 89 26.39 -0.52 -1.76
N LEU A 90 25.76 0.16 -2.73
CA LEU A 90 24.48 0.85 -2.58
C LEU A 90 23.36 0.07 -3.25
N ALA A 91 22.19 0.14 -2.61
CA ALA A 91 20.94 -0.39 -3.14
C ALA A 91 19.86 0.71 -3.18
N VAL A 92 18.90 0.51 -4.09
CA VAL A 92 17.70 1.34 -4.22
C VAL A 92 16.48 0.47 -3.99
N ALA A 93 15.65 0.87 -3.03
CA ALA A 93 14.32 0.29 -2.82
C ALA A 93 13.27 1.20 -3.47
N PHE A 94 12.30 0.62 -4.17
CA PHE A 94 11.22 1.38 -4.77
C PHE A 94 9.93 0.55 -4.88
N LYS A 95 8.80 1.24 -4.81
CA LYS A 95 7.48 0.69 -5.02
C LYS A 95 6.55 1.80 -5.50
N ILE A 96 5.46 1.41 -6.14
CA ILE A 96 4.31 2.26 -6.44
C ILE A 96 3.06 1.61 -5.85
N GLU A 97 2.22 2.40 -5.20
CA GLU A 97 0.96 1.98 -4.58
C GLU A 97 -0.18 2.89 -5.05
N SER A 98 -1.42 2.41 -4.97
CA SER A 98 -2.64 3.15 -5.29
C SER A 98 -3.50 3.39 -4.06
N HIS A 99 -4.14 4.57 -3.97
CA HIS A 99 -5.12 4.90 -2.95
C HIS A 99 -6.41 5.50 -3.55
N ASN A 100 -6.93 4.81 -4.57
CA ASN A 100 -8.00 5.29 -5.44
C ASN A 100 -9.34 5.50 -4.69
N HIS A 101 -9.89 4.44 -4.09
CA HIS A 101 -11.19 4.47 -3.42
C HIS A 101 -11.26 5.50 -2.29
N PRO A 102 -10.28 5.57 -1.35
CA PRO A 102 -10.29 6.59 -0.32
C PRO A 102 -10.19 8.00 -0.92
N SER A 103 -9.34 8.21 -1.94
CA SER A 103 -9.19 9.51 -2.59
C SER A 103 -10.43 9.96 -3.36
N ALA A 104 -11.28 9.03 -3.83
CA ALA A 104 -12.55 9.34 -4.47
C ALA A 104 -13.60 9.88 -3.50
N VAL A 105 -13.51 9.47 -2.23
CA VAL A 105 -14.45 9.77 -1.13
C VAL A 105 -14.00 10.97 -0.31
N GLU A 106 -12.72 11.02 0.06
CA GLU A 106 -12.05 12.13 0.74
C GLU A 106 -10.65 12.31 0.12
N PRO A 107 -10.47 13.27 -0.80
CA PRO A 107 -9.29 13.36 -1.66
C PRO A 107 -8.03 13.82 -0.93
N TYR A 108 -8.15 14.61 0.14
CA TYR A 108 -6.99 15.12 0.85
C TYR A 108 -6.33 14.01 1.67
N GLN A 109 -7.11 13.39 2.54
CA GLN A 109 -6.67 12.34 3.43
C GLN A 109 -6.34 11.07 2.66
N GLY A 110 -7.16 10.68 1.67
CA GLY A 110 -6.85 9.52 0.84
C GLY A 110 -5.48 9.66 0.14
N ALA A 111 -5.18 10.83 -0.42
CA ALA A 111 -3.90 11.01 -1.06
C ALA A 111 -2.74 11.09 -0.04
N ALA A 112 -2.96 11.73 1.11
CA ALA A 112 -1.98 11.85 2.18
C ALA A 112 -1.60 10.49 2.78
N THR A 113 -2.57 9.64 3.12
CA THR A 113 -2.33 8.28 3.64
C THR A 113 -1.70 7.37 2.59
N GLY A 114 -2.02 7.57 1.31
CA GLY A 114 -1.33 6.91 0.20
C GLY A 114 0.16 7.24 0.13
N VAL A 115 0.55 8.50 0.40
CA VAL A 115 1.97 8.88 0.51
C VAL A 115 2.61 8.31 1.77
N GLY A 116 1.91 8.29 2.90
CA GLY A 116 2.38 7.66 4.14
C GLY A 116 2.68 6.17 3.96
N GLY A 117 1.73 5.41 3.42
CA GLY A 117 1.88 3.97 3.15
C GLY A 117 3.11 3.64 2.31
N ILE A 118 3.27 4.32 1.16
CA ILE A 118 4.39 4.03 0.27
C ILE A 118 5.76 4.43 0.86
N LEU A 119 5.79 5.42 1.77
CA LEU A 119 7.00 5.75 2.53
C LEU A 119 7.37 4.60 3.47
N ARG A 120 6.40 4.04 4.22
CA ARG A 120 6.60 2.88 5.11
C ARG A 120 7.14 1.68 4.38
N ASP A 121 6.55 1.36 3.24
CA ASP A 121 7.00 0.26 2.39
C ASP A 121 8.49 0.34 2.07
N VAL A 122 9.00 1.54 1.79
CA VAL A 122 10.40 1.74 1.42
C VAL A 122 11.31 1.72 2.64
N PHE A 123 10.97 2.40 3.74
CA PHE A 123 11.87 2.45 4.89
C PHE A 123 11.85 1.20 5.77
N THR A 124 10.79 0.39 5.70
CA THR A 124 10.77 -0.96 6.31
C THR A 124 11.80 -1.88 5.67
N MET A 125 12.22 -1.64 4.42
CA MET A 125 13.31 -2.38 3.77
C MET A 125 14.71 -1.93 4.22
N GLY A 126 14.81 -0.90 5.07
CA GLY A 126 16.09 -0.26 5.45
C GLY A 126 16.50 0.90 4.56
N ALA A 127 15.70 1.22 3.54
CA ALA A 127 16.00 2.28 2.59
C ALA A 127 15.46 3.63 3.04
N ARG A 128 16.32 4.65 3.07
CA ARG A 128 15.87 6.01 3.37
C ARG A 128 15.19 6.62 2.15
N PRO A 129 13.91 7.05 2.23
CA PRO A 129 13.25 7.77 1.15
C PRO A 129 14.04 9.01 0.70
N ILE A 130 14.20 9.16 -0.61
CA ILE A 130 14.90 10.28 -1.24
C ILE A 130 14.05 11.02 -2.28
N ALA A 131 13.00 10.38 -2.80
CA ALA A 131 12.16 10.92 -3.85
C ALA A 131 10.78 10.27 -3.84
N LEU A 132 9.76 11.08 -4.13
CA LEU A 132 8.40 10.67 -4.42
C LEU A 132 8.05 10.98 -5.89
N LEU A 133 7.15 10.17 -6.44
CA LEU A 133 6.49 10.46 -7.71
C LEU A 133 5.00 10.17 -7.57
N ASN A 134 4.18 10.79 -8.41
CA ASN A 134 2.74 10.53 -8.45
C ASN A 134 2.26 10.20 -9.88
N SER A 135 1.36 9.24 -10.01
CA SER A 135 0.60 8.99 -11.23
C SER A 135 -0.88 9.25 -10.95
N LEU A 136 -1.41 10.33 -11.53
CA LEU A 136 -2.75 10.83 -11.24
C LEU A 136 -3.65 10.77 -12.48
N ARG A 137 -4.88 10.28 -12.31
CA ARG A 137 -5.91 10.22 -13.35
C ARG A 137 -7.22 10.77 -12.80
N PHE A 138 -7.82 11.73 -13.50
CA PHE A 138 -9.07 12.35 -13.10
C PHE A 138 -10.02 12.49 -14.29
N GLY A 139 -11.31 12.69 -14.02
CA GLY A 139 -12.29 13.14 -15.01
C GLY A 139 -11.96 14.51 -15.61
N GLU A 140 -12.82 15.04 -16.47
CA GLU A 140 -12.61 16.36 -17.08
C GLU A 140 -12.73 17.52 -16.06
N LEU A 141 -11.93 18.58 -16.26
CA LEU A 141 -11.83 19.73 -15.32
C LEU A 141 -13.03 20.69 -15.35
N ASP A 142 -13.89 20.59 -16.35
CA ASP A 142 -15.14 21.36 -16.41
C ASP A 142 -16.13 20.91 -15.32
N HIS A 143 -16.01 19.67 -14.85
CA HIS A 143 -16.83 19.14 -13.77
C HIS A 143 -16.37 19.62 -12.38
N PRO A 144 -17.26 20.22 -11.55
CA PRO A 144 -16.90 20.73 -10.22
C PRO A 144 -16.30 19.68 -9.28
N ARG A 145 -16.82 18.43 -9.32
CA ARG A 145 -16.28 17.31 -8.50
C ARG A 145 -14.83 17.01 -8.85
N THR A 146 -14.46 17.03 -10.13
CA THR A 146 -13.08 16.79 -10.57
C THR A 146 -12.15 17.86 -10.01
N ARG A 147 -12.54 19.14 -10.07
CA ARG A 147 -11.72 20.22 -9.50
C ARG A 147 -11.51 20.06 -7.99
N TRP A 148 -12.54 19.60 -7.28
CA TRP A 148 -12.43 19.27 -5.85
C TRP A 148 -11.48 18.09 -5.59
N LEU A 149 -11.59 17.00 -6.36
CA LEU A 149 -10.68 15.84 -6.26
C LEU A 149 -9.23 16.24 -6.52
N VAL A 150 -8.97 16.95 -7.62
CA VAL A 150 -7.62 17.43 -7.99
C VAL A 150 -7.04 18.32 -6.88
N ALA A 151 -7.83 19.27 -6.36
CA ALA A 151 -7.39 20.16 -5.30
C ALA A 151 -7.06 19.41 -4.00
N GLY A 152 -7.92 18.48 -3.59
CA GLY A 152 -7.69 17.67 -2.39
C GLY A 152 -6.46 16.77 -2.52
N VAL A 153 -6.38 15.99 -3.61
CA VAL A 153 -5.31 15.02 -3.84
C VAL A 153 -3.95 15.69 -3.92
N VAL A 154 -3.83 16.76 -4.72
CA VAL A 154 -2.56 17.48 -4.87
C VAL A 154 -2.13 18.10 -3.54
N LYS A 155 -3.05 18.69 -2.79
CA LYS A 155 -2.74 19.25 -1.47
C LYS A 155 -2.33 18.15 -0.47
N GLY A 156 -3.01 17.00 -0.46
CA GLY A 156 -2.69 15.87 0.42
C GLY A 156 -1.30 15.28 0.16
N ILE A 157 -0.95 15.06 -1.12
CA ILE A 157 0.39 14.60 -1.52
C ILE A 157 1.46 15.61 -1.10
N GLY A 158 1.21 16.89 -1.39
CA GLY A 158 2.14 17.97 -1.07
C GLY A 158 2.38 18.08 0.43
N ASP A 159 1.33 18.19 1.22
CA ASP A 159 1.46 18.39 2.67
C ASP A 159 2.18 17.22 3.34
N TYR A 160 1.84 15.96 2.99
CA TYR A 160 2.47 14.80 3.60
C TYR A 160 3.96 14.69 3.21
N GLY A 161 4.29 14.80 1.92
CA GLY A 161 5.67 14.75 1.43
C GLY A 161 6.53 15.90 1.97
N ASN A 162 5.98 17.11 2.00
CA ASN A 162 6.65 18.31 2.51
C ASN A 162 6.96 18.18 4.02
N CYS A 163 6.00 17.71 4.82
CA CYS A 163 6.19 17.47 6.26
C CYS A 163 7.24 16.37 6.52
N MET A 164 7.21 15.28 5.75
CA MET A 164 8.21 14.20 5.85
C MET A 164 9.62 14.63 5.42
N GLY A 165 9.71 15.72 4.64
CA GLY A 165 10.94 16.20 4.03
C GLY A 165 11.44 15.26 2.92
N VAL A 166 10.51 14.73 2.12
CA VAL A 166 10.82 13.89 0.95
C VAL A 166 10.27 14.58 -0.29
N PRO A 167 11.12 14.97 -1.26
CA PRO A 167 10.69 15.77 -2.41
C PRO A 167 9.88 14.93 -3.40
N THR A 168 8.81 15.50 -3.96
CA THR A 168 8.11 14.93 -5.13
C THR A 168 8.76 15.46 -6.39
N VAL A 169 9.51 14.59 -7.08
CA VAL A 169 10.46 15.00 -8.12
C VAL A 169 9.97 14.77 -9.55
N ALA A 170 9.00 13.89 -9.74
CA ALA A 170 8.41 13.59 -11.04
C ALA A 170 6.98 13.07 -10.87
N GLY A 171 6.27 12.92 -11.98
CA GLY A 171 4.92 12.37 -11.98
C GLY A 171 4.19 12.70 -13.28
N GLU A 172 2.96 12.23 -13.35
CA GLU A 172 2.06 12.43 -14.48
C GLU A 172 0.65 12.73 -14.00
N VAL A 173 -0.06 13.56 -14.78
CA VAL A 173 -1.46 13.90 -14.52
C VAL A 173 -2.19 13.88 -15.84
N VAL A 174 -3.19 13.02 -15.94
CA VAL A 174 -4.02 12.86 -17.14
C VAL A 174 -5.48 13.07 -16.76
N PHE A 175 -6.19 13.77 -17.64
CA PHE A 175 -7.62 14.05 -17.56
C PHE A 175 -8.32 13.32 -18.70
N ASP A 176 -9.31 12.51 -18.34
CA ASP A 176 -10.18 11.79 -19.28
C ASP A 176 -11.48 11.40 -18.57
N ASP A 177 -12.62 11.54 -19.25
CA ASP A 177 -13.94 11.20 -18.69
C ASP A 177 -14.06 9.74 -18.23
N ALA A 178 -13.22 8.82 -18.74
CA ALA A 178 -13.14 7.45 -18.25
C ALA A 178 -12.79 7.34 -16.75
N TYR A 179 -12.18 8.38 -16.16
CA TYR A 179 -11.86 8.46 -14.74
C TYR A 179 -12.83 9.36 -13.95
N ALA A 180 -13.96 9.74 -14.57
CA ALA A 180 -15.04 10.39 -13.85
C ALA A 180 -15.63 9.42 -12.81
N GLY A 181 -15.72 9.87 -11.56
CA GLY A 181 -16.23 9.06 -10.44
C GLY A 181 -15.18 8.17 -9.77
N ASN A 182 -14.27 7.55 -10.52
CA ASN A 182 -13.17 6.74 -9.98
C ASN A 182 -11.79 7.28 -10.41
N PRO A 183 -11.23 8.27 -9.68
CA PRO A 183 -9.89 8.77 -9.95
C PRO A 183 -8.82 7.71 -9.62
N LEU A 184 -7.71 7.73 -10.36
CA LEU A 184 -6.53 6.95 -9.97
C LEU A 184 -5.53 7.87 -9.27
N VAL A 185 -5.11 7.48 -8.08
CA VAL A 185 -4.18 8.22 -7.24
C VAL A 185 -3.11 7.25 -6.79
N ASN A 186 -2.01 7.23 -7.56
CA ASN A 186 -0.87 6.37 -7.28
C ASN A 186 0.32 7.20 -6.78
N ALA A 187 0.99 6.72 -5.74
CA ALA A 187 2.20 7.29 -5.18
C ALA A 187 3.34 6.27 -5.32
N MET A 188 4.51 6.74 -5.78
CA MET A 188 5.73 5.97 -5.87
C MET A 188 6.76 6.57 -4.92
N CYS A 189 7.50 5.72 -4.22
CA CYS A 189 8.61 6.13 -3.38
C CYS A 189 9.90 5.44 -3.83
N VAL A 190 11.00 6.17 -3.76
CA VAL A 190 12.35 5.68 -4.02
C VAL A 190 13.22 6.00 -2.82
N GLY A 191 13.86 4.98 -2.27
CA GLY A 191 14.79 5.09 -1.15
C GLY A 191 16.14 4.47 -1.45
N VAL A 192 17.15 4.86 -0.66
CA VAL A 192 18.55 4.43 -0.82
C VAL A 192 19.08 3.88 0.50
N MET A 193 19.89 2.82 0.42
CA MET A 193 20.60 2.21 1.54
C MET A 193 21.93 1.61 1.13
N ARG A 194 22.70 1.15 2.12
CA ARG A 194 23.77 0.18 1.87
C ARG A 194 23.17 -1.20 1.62
N GLU A 195 23.83 -1.99 0.76
CA GLU A 195 23.38 -3.36 0.48
C GLU A 195 23.30 -4.22 1.76
N GLU A 196 24.23 -4.02 2.71
CA GLU A 196 24.25 -4.71 4.01
C GLU A 196 23.14 -4.28 5.00
N GLU A 197 22.46 -3.16 4.75
CA GLU A 197 21.35 -2.67 5.58
C GLU A 197 20.00 -3.23 5.14
N LEU A 198 19.94 -4.01 4.06
CA LEU A 198 18.72 -4.66 3.59
C LEU A 198 18.17 -5.60 4.67
N ILE A 199 16.98 -5.29 5.16
CA ILE A 199 16.21 -6.15 6.08
C ILE A 199 14.97 -6.70 5.36
N ARG A 200 14.53 -7.89 5.75
CA ARG A 200 13.32 -8.54 5.24
C ARG A 200 12.32 -8.76 6.36
N ALA A 201 11.04 -8.80 6.05
CA ALA A 201 9.98 -9.02 7.03
C ALA A 201 9.75 -10.51 7.29
N VAL A 202 10.79 -11.21 7.75
CA VAL A 202 10.77 -12.66 8.00
C VAL A 202 10.91 -12.91 9.50
N ALA A 203 9.82 -13.30 10.15
CA ALA A 203 9.88 -13.69 11.55
C ALA A 203 10.74 -14.95 11.71
N SER A 204 11.62 -14.96 12.70
CA SER A 204 12.48 -16.12 12.98
C SER A 204 12.93 -16.09 14.43
N GLY A 205 13.48 -17.21 14.91
CA GLY A 205 13.97 -17.37 16.27
C GLY A 205 12.83 -17.55 17.27
N VAL A 206 12.55 -18.79 17.64
CA VAL A 206 11.58 -19.12 18.70
C VAL A 206 11.97 -18.40 20.00
N GLY A 207 10.99 -17.78 20.66
CA GLY A 207 11.19 -16.94 21.85
C GLY A 207 11.52 -15.48 21.55
N ASN A 208 11.69 -15.10 20.28
CA ASN A 208 11.85 -13.68 19.94
C ASN A 208 10.53 -12.91 20.18
N PRO A 209 10.58 -11.79 20.90
CA PRO A 209 9.40 -10.99 21.21
C PRO A 209 8.90 -10.23 19.98
N ILE A 210 7.57 -10.18 19.85
CA ILE A 210 6.85 -9.37 18.87
C ILE A 210 6.41 -8.08 19.55
N ILE A 211 6.76 -6.94 18.96
CA ILE A 211 6.61 -5.60 19.53
C ILE A 211 5.75 -4.74 18.60
N ALA A 212 4.66 -4.19 19.12
CA ALA A 212 3.91 -3.12 18.48
C ALA A 212 4.61 -1.79 18.70
N VAL A 213 4.87 -1.06 17.61
CA VAL A 213 5.63 0.19 17.61
C VAL A 213 4.81 1.30 16.95
N GLY A 214 4.92 2.51 17.47
CA GLY A 214 4.30 3.70 16.87
C GLY A 214 3.00 4.12 17.56
N ALA A 215 2.03 4.58 16.78
CA ALA A 215 0.78 5.12 17.28
C ALA A 215 -0.10 4.08 18.01
N ARG A 216 -1.02 4.57 18.85
CA ARG A 216 -1.98 3.71 19.56
C ARG A 216 -3.09 3.26 18.60
N THR A 217 -3.53 2.02 18.75
CA THR A 217 -4.57 1.39 17.93
C THR A 217 -5.96 1.91 18.32
N GLY A 218 -6.72 2.42 17.35
CA GLY A 218 -8.11 2.87 17.51
C GLY A 218 -9.05 2.19 16.51
N ARG A 219 -10.32 2.58 16.46
CA ARG A 219 -11.33 2.01 15.53
C ARG A 219 -11.25 2.63 14.13
N ASP A 220 -10.04 2.76 13.60
CA ASP A 220 -9.78 3.38 12.30
C ASP A 220 -9.81 2.33 11.19
N GLY A 221 -10.53 2.62 10.10
CA GLY A 221 -10.46 1.82 8.87
C GLY A 221 -10.83 0.35 9.00
N ILE A 222 -11.58 -0.06 10.03
CA ILE A 222 -12.02 -1.45 10.16
C ILE A 222 -12.89 -1.79 8.94
N HIS A 223 -12.56 -2.87 8.24
CA HIS A 223 -13.07 -3.25 6.91
C HIS A 223 -12.57 -2.40 5.73
N GLY A 224 -11.47 -1.66 5.88
CA GLY A 224 -10.86 -0.84 4.83
C GLY A 224 -10.41 -1.66 3.61
N ALA A 225 -9.72 -2.79 3.84
CA ALA A 225 -9.32 -3.71 2.76
C ALA A 225 -10.52 -4.26 1.95
N SER A 226 -11.60 -4.65 2.64
CA SER A 226 -12.85 -5.09 1.99
C SER A 226 -13.52 -3.94 1.24
N PHE A 227 -13.55 -2.75 1.84
CA PHE A 227 -14.10 -1.54 1.22
C PHE A 227 -13.35 -1.13 -0.06
N ALA A 228 -12.01 -1.25 -0.08
CA ALA A 228 -11.20 -0.98 -1.26
C ALA A 228 -11.43 -1.99 -2.40
N SER A 229 -12.16 -3.07 -2.13
CA SER A 229 -12.55 -4.11 -3.08
C SER A 229 -14.00 -3.98 -3.58
N GLU A 230 -14.77 -2.98 -3.11
CA GLU A 230 -16.16 -2.72 -3.53
C GLU A 230 -16.27 -1.66 -4.65
N ASP A 231 -17.31 -1.73 -5.48
CA ASP A 231 -17.60 -0.70 -6.50
C ASP A 231 -18.05 0.64 -5.86
N LEU A 232 -17.59 1.76 -6.45
CA LEU A 232 -18.00 3.10 -6.02
C LEU A 232 -19.47 3.39 -6.40
N SER A 233 -20.29 3.74 -5.41
CA SER A 233 -21.69 4.16 -5.60
C SER A 233 -21.99 5.49 -4.90
N HIS A 234 -23.17 6.07 -5.14
CA HIS A 234 -23.62 7.27 -4.42
C HIS A 234 -23.71 7.07 -2.89
N GLU A 235 -23.84 5.83 -2.41
CA GLU A 235 -23.87 5.50 -0.98
C GLU A 235 -22.47 5.55 -0.33
N SER A 236 -21.40 5.56 -1.13
CA SER A 236 -20.02 5.65 -0.66
C SER A 236 -19.72 7.00 0.03
N ASP A 237 -20.47 8.06 -0.25
CA ASP A 237 -20.31 9.36 0.42
C ASP A 237 -20.63 9.28 1.93
N ALA A 238 -21.48 8.35 2.38
CA ALA A 238 -21.76 8.11 3.80
C ALA A 238 -20.56 7.47 4.53
N LYS A 239 -19.58 6.93 3.79
CA LYS A 239 -18.40 6.23 4.33
C LYS A 239 -17.21 7.17 4.60
N ARG A 240 -17.32 8.48 4.32
CA ARG A 240 -16.27 9.50 4.62
C ARG A 240 -15.66 9.43 6.03
N PRO A 241 -16.43 9.22 7.12
CA PRO A 241 -15.85 9.13 8.46
C PRO A 241 -14.90 7.94 8.68
N ARG A 242 -14.87 6.98 7.74
CA ARG A 242 -13.97 5.83 7.78
C ARG A 242 -12.63 6.09 7.09
N VAL A 243 -12.48 7.21 6.37
CA VAL A 243 -11.19 7.57 5.75
C VAL A 243 -10.24 8.01 6.85
N GLN A 244 -9.07 7.36 6.88
CA GLN A 244 -8.05 7.56 7.88
C GLN A 244 -7.38 8.93 7.73
N VAL A 245 -6.88 9.49 8.83
CA VAL A 245 -6.09 10.71 8.83
C VAL A 245 -4.64 10.34 9.10
N GLY A 246 -3.74 10.71 8.20
CA GLY A 246 -2.31 10.47 8.38
C GLY A 246 -1.64 11.54 9.25
N ASP A 247 -0.64 11.14 10.04
CA ASP A 247 0.23 12.03 10.82
C ASP A 247 1.68 11.98 10.31
N PRO A 248 2.04 12.84 9.34
CA PRO A 248 3.39 12.85 8.79
C PRO A 248 4.48 13.22 9.81
N PHE A 249 4.13 13.82 10.95
CA PHE A 249 5.12 14.14 11.99
C PHE A 249 5.50 12.90 12.79
N THR A 250 4.51 12.08 13.18
CA THR A 250 4.77 10.78 13.82
C THR A 250 5.45 9.82 12.84
N GLU A 251 5.02 9.80 11.58
CA GLU A 251 5.66 9.02 10.50
C GLU A 251 7.14 9.40 10.34
N LYS A 252 7.50 10.67 10.49
CA LYS A 252 8.90 11.12 10.43
C LYS A 252 9.72 10.53 11.56
N LEU A 253 9.19 10.49 12.77
CA LEU A 253 9.85 9.85 13.92
C LEU A 253 10.01 8.34 13.68
N LEU A 254 8.95 7.71 13.14
CA LEU A 254 8.92 6.28 12.80
C LEU A 254 9.98 5.93 11.75
N LEU A 255 10.15 6.75 10.71
CA LEU A 255 11.20 6.61 9.72
C LEU A 255 12.60 6.60 10.36
N GLU A 256 12.90 7.61 11.19
CA GLU A 256 14.22 7.75 11.79
C GLU A 256 14.51 6.59 12.76
N ALA A 257 13.53 6.23 13.59
CA ALA A 257 13.64 5.13 14.54
C ALA A 257 13.78 3.77 13.83
N SER A 258 13.04 3.54 12.75
CA SER A 258 13.11 2.28 11.98
C SER A 258 14.50 2.09 11.37
N LEU A 259 15.05 3.12 10.75
CA LEU A 259 16.41 3.06 10.20
C LEU A 259 17.48 2.86 11.28
N GLU A 260 17.29 3.43 12.47
CA GLU A 260 18.18 3.20 13.61
C GLU A 260 18.06 1.77 14.16
N LEU A 261 16.84 1.23 14.29
CA LEU A 261 16.59 -0.15 14.71
C LEU A 261 17.28 -1.15 13.77
N ILE A 262 17.15 -0.95 12.46
CA ILE A 262 17.76 -1.82 11.45
C ILE A 262 19.29 -1.81 11.59
N ARG A 263 19.89 -0.62 11.70
CA ARG A 263 21.35 -0.46 11.85
C ARG A 263 21.89 -0.99 13.17
N SER A 264 21.09 -0.99 14.22
CA SER A 264 21.50 -1.47 15.55
C SER A 264 21.77 -2.97 15.59
N GLY A 265 21.17 -3.73 14.66
CA GLY A 265 21.24 -5.19 14.67
C GLY A 265 20.47 -5.84 15.83
N HIS A 266 19.63 -5.11 16.56
CA HIS A 266 18.83 -5.65 17.67
C HIS A 266 17.53 -6.35 17.22
N ILE A 267 17.10 -6.15 15.97
CA ILE A 267 15.88 -6.73 15.42
C ILE A 267 16.19 -7.83 14.39
N VAL A 268 15.23 -8.73 14.17
CA VAL A 268 15.29 -9.73 13.10
C VAL A 268 14.37 -9.38 11.93
N ALA A 269 13.27 -8.67 12.21
CA ALA A 269 12.31 -8.28 11.20
C ALA A 269 11.53 -7.04 11.64
N ILE A 270 11.03 -6.32 10.64
CA ILE A 270 10.21 -5.13 10.76
C ILE A 270 9.21 -5.11 9.62
N GLN A 271 7.96 -4.76 9.91
CA GLN A 271 6.85 -4.75 8.94
C GLN A 271 5.95 -3.55 9.25
N ASP A 272 5.38 -2.94 8.22
CA ASP A 272 4.35 -1.93 8.41
C ASP A 272 3.01 -2.58 8.82
N MET A 273 2.12 -1.79 9.42
CA MET A 273 0.76 -2.20 9.72
C MET A 273 -0.21 -1.39 8.86
N GLY A 274 -0.34 -1.77 7.60
CA GLY A 274 -1.26 -1.18 6.62
C GLY A 274 -2.65 -1.84 6.60
N ALA A 275 -3.10 -2.25 5.41
CA ALA A 275 -4.38 -2.93 5.22
C ALA A 275 -4.46 -4.22 6.06
N ALA A 276 -5.61 -4.45 6.71
CA ALA A 276 -5.80 -5.51 7.71
C ALA A 276 -4.87 -5.45 8.96
N GLY A 277 -4.11 -4.36 9.12
CA GLY A 277 -3.44 -3.98 10.36
C GLY A 277 -2.52 -5.03 10.97
N LEU A 278 -2.80 -5.41 12.23
CA LEU A 278 -2.00 -6.41 12.95
C LEU A 278 -2.13 -7.79 12.32
N THR A 279 -3.27 -8.10 11.72
CA THR A 279 -3.55 -9.41 11.14
C THR A 279 -2.65 -9.72 9.97
N SER A 280 -2.58 -8.85 8.96
CA SER A 280 -1.71 -9.02 7.79
C SER A 280 -0.24 -9.02 8.18
N SER A 281 0.19 -8.00 8.90
CA SER A 281 1.58 -7.83 9.30
C SER A 281 2.13 -9.05 10.03
N SER A 282 1.43 -9.54 11.06
CA SER A 282 1.91 -10.70 11.82
C SER A 282 1.71 -12.04 11.11
N ALA A 283 0.61 -12.25 10.40
CA ALA A 283 0.37 -13.51 9.68
C ALA A 283 1.34 -13.69 8.50
N GLU A 284 1.61 -12.63 7.74
CA GLU A 284 2.56 -12.68 6.62
C GLU A 284 3.99 -12.88 7.11
N MET A 285 4.41 -12.18 8.17
CA MET A 285 5.74 -12.37 8.76
C MET A 285 5.94 -13.80 9.25
N ALA A 286 4.93 -14.38 9.90
CA ALA A 286 4.93 -15.77 10.35
C ALA A 286 5.01 -16.75 9.17
N ALA A 287 4.19 -16.54 8.13
CA ALA A 287 4.16 -17.38 6.95
C ALA A 287 5.47 -17.35 6.14
N ARG A 288 6.11 -16.17 6.00
CA ARG A 288 7.43 -16.02 5.35
C ARG A 288 8.55 -16.69 6.15
N GLY A 289 8.42 -16.70 7.48
CA GLY A 289 9.36 -17.33 8.41
C GLY A 289 9.21 -18.83 8.59
N ASP A 290 8.07 -19.40 8.16
CA ASP A 290 7.64 -20.76 8.49
C ASP A 290 7.67 -21.03 10.02
N VAL A 291 7.19 -20.05 10.78
CA VAL A 291 7.13 -20.08 12.26
C VAL A 291 5.70 -19.86 12.75
N GLY A 292 5.43 -20.26 13.99
CA GLY A 292 4.22 -19.83 14.68
C GLY A 292 4.41 -18.50 15.38
N VAL A 293 3.29 -17.85 15.66
CA VAL A 293 3.24 -16.62 16.46
C VAL A 293 2.10 -16.70 17.47
N GLU A 294 2.35 -16.21 18.68
CA GLU A 294 1.33 -15.99 19.70
C GLU A 294 1.27 -14.50 20.03
N ILE A 295 0.07 -13.91 19.93
CA ILE A 295 -0.18 -12.49 20.21
C ILE A 295 -1.28 -12.38 21.27
N ASP A 296 -1.07 -11.54 22.28
CA ASP A 296 -2.08 -11.17 23.27
C ASP A 296 -2.56 -9.74 23.03
N VAL A 297 -3.80 -9.61 22.55
CA VAL A 297 -4.38 -8.30 22.21
C VAL A 297 -4.59 -7.40 23.43
N THR A 298 -4.59 -7.94 24.65
CA THR A 298 -4.72 -7.13 25.87
C THR A 298 -3.47 -6.27 26.14
N ARG A 299 -2.36 -6.60 25.49
CA ARG A 299 -1.08 -5.89 25.58
C ARG A 299 -0.93 -4.81 24.49
N MET A 300 -1.88 -4.73 23.56
CA MET A 300 -1.84 -3.73 22.50
C MET A 300 -2.01 -2.32 23.07
N PRO A 301 -1.20 -1.33 22.64
CA PRO A 301 -1.45 0.06 22.98
C PRO A 301 -2.75 0.54 22.31
N LEU A 302 -3.78 0.84 23.10
CA LEU A 302 -5.09 1.27 22.60
C LEU A 302 -5.30 2.78 22.78
N ARG A 303 -5.99 3.40 21.82
CA ARG A 303 -6.45 4.79 21.87
C ARG A 303 -7.85 4.90 22.48
N GLU A 304 -8.66 3.86 22.30
CA GLU A 304 -10.05 3.81 22.75
C GLU A 304 -10.26 2.65 23.73
N GLU A 305 -11.08 2.87 24.75
CA GLU A 305 -11.45 1.83 25.71
C GLU A 305 -12.45 0.82 25.09
N GLY A 306 -12.42 -0.40 25.63
CA GLY A 306 -13.40 -1.44 25.28
C GLY A 306 -13.31 -1.97 23.86
N MET A 307 -12.18 -1.78 23.16
CA MET A 307 -11.97 -2.40 21.86
C MET A 307 -11.93 -3.93 21.99
N THR A 308 -12.63 -4.61 21.09
CA THR A 308 -12.67 -6.06 21.00
C THR A 308 -11.44 -6.61 20.28
N PRO A 309 -11.10 -7.91 20.45
CA PRO A 309 -10.02 -8.53 19.68
C PRO A 309 -10.19 -8.37 18.17
N TYR A 310 -11.43 -8.47 17.69
CA TYR A 310 -11.81 -8.22 16.29
C TYR A 310 -11.39 -6.81 15.83
N GLU A 311 -11.77 -5.77 16.59
CA GLU A 311 -11.45 -4.39 16.24
C GLU A 311 -9.95 -4.10 16.32
N ILE A 312 -9.24 -4.67 17.30
CA ILE A 312 -7.80 -4.47 17.48
C ILE A 312 -7.02 -5.09 16.31
N LEU A 313 -7.38 -6.30 15.91
CA LEU A 313 -6.72 -7.06 14.86
C LEU A 313 -6.91 -6.46 13.47
N LEU A 314 -8.09 -5.90 13.20
CA LEU A 314 -8.49 -5.36 11.89
C LEU A 314 -8.40 -3.83 11.80
N SER A 315 -7.99 -3.17 12.87
CA SER A 315 -7.74 -1.73 12.86
C SER A 315 -6.62 -1.40 11.88
N GLU A 316 -6.87 -0.40 11.05
CA GLU A 316 -5.94 0.17 10.08
C GLU A 316 -5.47 1.57 10.54
N SER A 317 -5.42 1.82 11.85
CA SER A 317 -4.78 3.02 12.41
C SER A 317 -3.38 3.20 11.82
N GLN A 318 -3.07 4.42 11.43
CA GLN A 318 -1.85 4.78 10.71
C GLN A 318 -0.63 4.87 11.65
N GLU A 319 0.57 5.02 11.07
CA GLU A 319 1.84 5.20 11.77
C GLU A 319 2.17 4.09 12.79
N ARG A 320 1.88 2.84 12.44
CA ARG A 320 2.18 1.65 13.26
C ARG A 320 3.05 0.66 12.51
N MET A 321 3.90 -0.03 13.27
CA MET A 321 4.84 -1.03 12.78
C MET A 321 4.86 -2.23 13.72
N LEU A 322 5.13 -3.39 13.15
CA LEU A 322 5.39 -4.61 13.89
C LEU A 322 6.89 -4.93 13.82
N VAL A 323 7.51 -5.13 14.97
CA VAL A 323 8.95 -5.44 15.08
C VAL A 323 9.12 -6.78 15.79
N VAL A 324 10.00 -7.62 15.26
CA VAL A 324 10.48 -8.81 15.98
C VAL A 324 11.88 -8.51 16.46
N ALA A 325 12.05 -8.37 17.78
CA ALA A 325 13.36 -8.14 18.37
C ALA A 325 14.07 -9.46 18.64
N LYS A 326 15.41 -9.43 18.73
CA LYS A 326 16.16 -10.58 19.25
C LYS A 326 15.85 -10.72 20.74
N GLN A 327 15.66 -11.95 21.21
CA GLN A 327 15.43 -12.23 22.62
C GLN A 327 16.54 -11.61 23.49
N GLY A 328 16.17 -10.90 24.56
CA GLY A 328 17.10 -10.17 25.43
C GLY A 328 17.49 -8.78 24.92
N HIS A 329 17.00 -8.34 23.76
CA HIS A 329 17.25 -7.01 23.20
C HIS A 329 16.04 -6.06 23.31
N GLU A 330 14.99 -6.45 24.05
CA GLU A 330 13.75 -5.68 24.24
C GLU A 330 14.03 -4.27 24.76
N ASP A 331 14.88 -4.16 25.78
CA ASP A 331 15.22 -2.89 26.41
C ASP A 331 16.04 -1.98 25.46
N ALA A 332 16.90 -2.58 24.62
CA ALA A 332 17.65 -1.82 23.62
C ALA A 332 16.72 -1.26 22.54
N VAL A 333 15.74 -2.06 22.08
CA VAL A 333 14.70 -1.62 21.15
C VAL A 333 13.83 -0.53 21.77
N ARG A 334 13.36 -0.71 23.01
CA ARG A 334 12.60 0.32 23.76
C ARG A 334 13.41 1.60 23.91
N ALA A 335 14.70 1.51 24.20
CA ALA A 335 15.57 2.68 24.34
C ALA A 335 15.78 3.44 23.03
N ILE A 336 15.85 2.75 21.88
CA ILE A 336 15.88 3.40 20.56
C ILE A 336 14.57 4.15 20.32
N LEU A 337 13.44 3.47 20.51
CA LEU A 337 12.12 4.06 20.25
C LEU A 337 11.80 5.23 21.16
N ALA A 338 12.19 5.16 22.44
CA ALA A 338 12.03 6.26 23.39
C ALA A 338 12.84 7.51 23.01
N ARG A 339 14.00 7.39 22.33
CA ARG A 339 14.74 8.56 21.83
C ARG A 339 14.00 9.33 20.76
N TRP A 340 13.10 8.66 20.05
CA TRP A 340 12.26 9.24 19.00
C TRP A 340 10.83 9.50 19.49
N ASP A 341 10.58 9.48 20.81
CA ASP A 341 9.25 9.66 21.42
C ASP A 341 8.18 8.65 20.92
N LEU A 342 8.61 7.43 20.57
CA LEU A 342 7.71 6.36 20.12
C LEU A 342 7.47 5.33 21.21
N SER A 343 6.22 4.88 21.34
CA SER A 343 5.88 3.74 22.19
C SER A 343 6.26 2.42 21.54
N ALA A 344 6.62 1.46 22.40
CA ALA A 344 6.96 0.11 22.02
C ALA A 344 6.39 -0.83 23.07
N GLU A 345 5.50 -1.75 22.69
CA GLU A 345 5.00 -2.75 23.61
C GLU A 345 5.19 -4.15 23.07
N VAL A 346 5.79 -5.02 23.89
CA VAL A 346 5.82 -6.45 23.60
C VAL A 346 4.39 -6.95 23.70
N ILE A 347 3.87 -7.51 22.62
CA ILE A 347 2.49 -8.00 22.52
C ILE A 347 2.41 -9.51 22.33
N GLY A 348 3.53 -10.15 22.03
CA GLY A 348 3.56 -11.55 21.66
C GLY A 348 4.97 -12.07 21.50
N GLU A 349 5.08 -13.27 20.94
CA GLU A 349 6.35 -13.94 20.68
C GLU A 349 6.25 -14.91 19.50
N VAL A 350 7.40 -15.21 18.90
CA VAL A 350 7.57 -16.29 17.93
C VAL A 350 7.60 -17.62 18.68
N ILE A 351 6.74 -18.56 18.29
CA ILE A 351 6.60 -19.87 18.96
C ILE A 351 6.99 -21.02 18.03
N ALA A 352 7.31 -22.17 18.63
CA ALA A 352 7.69 -23.38 17.89
C ALA A 352 6.49 -24.09 17.26
N GLU A 353 5.32 -24.03 17.88
CA GLU A 353 4.12 -24.63 17.28
C GLU A 353 3.75 -23.88 15.99
N PRO A 354 3.47 -24.55 14.86
CA PRO A 354 3.17 -23.90 13.60
C PRO A 354 1.71 -23.40 13.58
N VAL A 355 1.39 -22.44 14.44
CA VAL A 355 0.07 -21.84 14.58
C VAL A 355 0.17 -20.32 14.58
N TYR A 356 -0.85 -19.68 14.03
CA TYR A 356 -1.12 -18.26 14.27
C TYR A 356 -2.16 -18.17 15.38
N ARG A 357 -1.75 -17.78 16.59
CA ARG A 357 -2.60 -17.77 17.78
C ARG A 357 -2.79 -16.36 18.30
N VAL A 358 -4.05 -15.98 18.51
CA VAL A 358 -4.41 -14.71 19.15
C VAL A 358 -5.16 -14.98 20.44
N LYS A 359 -4.75 -14.29 21.50
CA LYS A 359 -5.28 -14.39 22.86
C LYS A 359 -5.85 -13.06 23.33
N GLU A 360 -6.88 -13.14 24.15
CA GLU A 360 -7.40 -12.07 25.01
C GLU A 360 -7.09 -12.51 26.46
N GLY A 361 -5.88 -12.19 26.95
CA GLY A 361 -5.37 -12.72 28.21
C GLY A 361 -5.22 -14.25 28.16
N ASP A 362 -5.95 -14.97 29.01
CA ASP A 362 -5.90 -16.44 29.05
C ASP A 362 -6.76 -17.13 27.97
N ARG A 363 -7.63 -16.39 27.27
CA ARG A 363 -8.56 -16.94 26.28
C ARG A 363 -7.94 -16.92 24.89
N VAL A 364 -7.93 -18.05 24.19
CA VAL A 364 -7.64 -18.08 22.75
C VAL A 364 -8.88 -17.66 21.97
N VAL A 365 -8.80 -16.55 21.23
CA VAL A 365 -9.90 -15.95 20.47
C VAL A 365 -9.81 -16.24 18.97
N ALA A 366 -8.61 -16.53 18.47
CA ALA A 366 -8.38 -17.04 17.12
C ALA A 366 -7.17 -17.98 17.11
N GLU A 367 -7.25 -19.09 16.36
CA GLU A 367 -6.12 -19.99 16.14
C GLU A 367 -6.21 -20.62 14.74
N PHE A 368 -5.20 -20.36 13.91
CA PHE A 368 -5.09 -20.91 12.55
C PHE A 368 -3.87 -21.82 12.41
N PRO A 369 -3.91 -22.81 11.49
CA PRO A 369 -2.73 -23.61 11.16
C PRO A 369 -1.68 -22.75 10.42
N GLY A 370 -0.72 -22.20 11.18
CA GLY A 370 0.44 -21.40 10.76
C GLY A 370 0.30 -20.70 9.41
N SER A 371 1.12 -21.12 8.46
CA SER A 371 1.20 -20.53 7.11
C SER A 371 -0.05 -20.71 6.25
N ARG A 372 -0.93 -21.69 6.55
CA ARG A 372 -2.15 -21.97 5.77
C ARG A 372 -3.12 -20.80 5.75
N LEU A 373 -3.12 -19.96 6.80
CA LEU A 373 -3.91 -18.73 6.82
C LEU A 373 -3.64 -17.84 5.58
N VAL A 374 -2.38 -17.79 5.14
CA VAL A 374 -1.92 -17.01 3.98
C VAL A 374 -1.88 -17.85 2.71
N THR A 375 -1.39 -19.09 2.79
CA THR A 375 -1.12 -19.92 1.59
C THR A 375 -2.37 -20.58 1.00
N ASP A 376 -3.39 -20.89 1.79
CA ASP A 376 -4.63 -21.53 1.32
C ASP A 376 -5.65 -20.54 0.74
N CYS A 377 -5.32 -19.24 0.69
CA CYS A 377 -6.19 -18.24 0.08
C CYS A 377 -6.51 -18.61 -1.39
N PRO A 378 -7.81 -18.62 -1.78
CA PRO A 378 -8.21 -19.05 -3.11
C PRO A 378 -7.66 -18.15 -4.22
N VAL A 379 -7.54 -18.78 -5.39
CA VAL A 379 -7.03 -18.16 -6.61
C VAL A 379 -8.03 -18.42 -7.72
N TYR A 380 -8.37 -17.36 -8.44
CA TYR A 380 -9.35 -17.42 -9.51
C TYR A 380 -8.70 -17.14 -10.85
N LEU A 381 -9.11 -17.91 -11.86
CA LEU A 381 -8.74 -17.74 -13.26
C LEU A 381 -10.05 -17.67 -14.06
N PRO A 382 -10.72 -16.50 -14.07
CA PRO A 382 -11.96 -16.35 -14.82
C PRO A 382 -11.69 -16.51 -16.31
N GLU A 383 -12.72 -16.91 -17.06
CA GLU A 383 -12.65 -16.95 -18.52
C GLU A 383 -12.47 -15.52 -19.06
N ALA A 384 -11.39 -15.30 -19.80
CA ALA A 384 -11.09 -14.00 -20.38
C ALA A 384 -11.72 -13.87 -21.78
N ARG A 385 -12.57 -12.86 -21.98
CA ARG A 385 -13.14 -12.51 -23.28
C ARG A 385 -12.97 -11.03 -23.57
N GLU A 386 -12.46 -10.72 -24.75
CA GLU A 386 -12.38 -9.33 -25.22
C GLU A 386 -13.78 -8.77 -25.51
N SER A 387 -14.00 -7.50 -25.13
CA SER A 387 -15.23 -6.76 -25.45
C SER A 387 -15.37 -6.51 -26.96
N ASP A 388 -16.52 -6.90 -27.52
CA ASP A 388 -16.85 -6.65 -28.93
C ASP A 388 -16.91 -5.14 -29.25
N ALA A 389 -17.29 -4.30 -28.27
CA ALA A 389 -17.29 -2.85 -28.42
C ALA A 389 -15.87 -2.27 -28.54
N ILE A 390 -14.93 -2.73 -27.70
CA ILE A 390 -13.52 -2.32 -27.78
C ILE A 390 -12.91 -2.77 -29.11
N ARG A 391 -13.20 -3.99 -29.55
CA ARG A 391 -12.74 -4.50 -30.85
C ARG A 391 -13.25 -3.64 -32.01
N ALA A 392 -14.53 -3.27 -31.99
CA ALA A 392 -15.11 -2.40 -33.00
C ALA A 392 -14.47 -1.00 -32.99
N GLN A 393 -14.26 -0.41 -31.81
CA GLN A 393 -13.62 0.90 -31.67
C GLN A 393 -12.17 0.90 -32.16
N ARG A 394 -11.40 -0.15 -31.85
CA ARG A 394 -10.01 -0.30 -32.33
C ARG A 394 -9.93 -0.50 -33.84
N ALA A 395 -10.94 -1.08 -34.47
CA ALA A 395 -11.00 -1.30 -35.91
C ALA A 395 -11.51 -0.07 -36.71
N MET A 396 -11.95 0.99 -36.03
CA MET A 396 -12.46 2.20 -36.68
C MET A 396 -11.34 2.89 -37.49
N ASP A 397 -11.62 3.19 -38.76
CA ASP A 397 -10.72 4.01 -39.56
C ASP A 397 -10.84 5.48 -39.13
N VAL A 398 -9.87 5.93 -38.34
CA VAL A 398 -9.80 7.31 -37.86
C VAL A 398 -9.67 8.32 -39.01
N ASN A 399 -9.16 7.92 -40.18
CA ASN A 399 -9.04 8.79 -41.34
C ASN A 399 -10.37 8.99 -42.08
N ALA A 400 -11.38 8.16 -41.78
CA ALA A 400 -12.73 8.32 -42.28
C ALA A 400 -13.53 9.39 -41.50
N ILE A 401 -13.03 9.83 -40.35
CA ILE A 401 -13.62 10.94 -39.58
C ILE A 401 -13.34 12.23 -40.34
N ALA A 402 -14.40 12.90 -40.80
CA ALA A 402 -14.25 14.18 -41.49
C ALA A 402 -13.60 15.21 -40.54
N PRO A 403 -12.53 15.91 -40.99
CA PRO A 403 -11.92 16.93 -40.17
C PRO A 403 -12.89 18.07 -39.94
N ARG A 404 -12.78 18.71 -38.79
CA ARG A 404 -13.54 19.93 -38.51
C ARG A 404 -13.02 21.06 -39.42
N PRO A 405 -13.87 21.98 -39.89
CA PRO A 405 -13.42 23.09 -40.73
C PRO A 405 -12.25 23.89 -40.13
N GLU A 406 -12.20 24.02 -38.81
CA GLU A 406 -11.16 24.72 -38.05
C GLU A 406 -9.81 24.00 -38.07
N GLU A 407 -9.80 22.67 -38.23
CA GLU A 407 -8.57 21.86 -38.29
C GLU A 407 -7.76 22.13 -39.56
N ALA A 408 -8.33 22.84 -40.54
CA ALA A 408 -7.61 23.35 -41.70
C ALA A 408 -6.53 24.39 -41.32
N ASP A 409 -6.64 25.03 -40.15
CA ASP A 409 -5.59 25.85 -39.56
C ASP A 409 -4.79 25.05 -38.51
N PRO A 410 -3.52 24.68 -38.81
CA PRO A 410 -2.70 23.95 -37.85
C PRO A 410 -2.45 24.72 -36.55
N ALA A 411 -2.50 26.07 -36.57
CA ALA A 411 -2.34 26.88 -35.36
C ALA A 411 -3.52 26.65 -34.41
N TRP A 412 -4.74 26.56 -34.93
CA TRP A 412 -5.92 26.21 -34.14
C TRP A 412 -5.76 24.85 -33.46
N THR A 413 -5.34 23.82 -34.21
CA THR A 413 -5.11 22.46 -33.65
C THR A 413 -4.05 22.48 -32.56
N LEU A 414 -2.92 23.17 -32.80
CA LEU A 414 -1.86 23.32 -31.81
C LEU A 414 -2.37 24.01 -30.54
N GLU A 415 -3.14 25.09 -30.68
CA GLU A 415 -3.74 25.79 -29.54
C GLU A 415 -4.70 24.87 -28.76
N ARG A 416 -5.51 24.05 -29.44
CA ARG A 416 -6.38 23.06 -28.78
C ARG A 416 -5.58 22.01 -28.01
N LEU A 417 -4.50 21.50 -28.60
CA LEU A 417 -3.62 20.54 -27.93
C LEU A 417 -2.96 21.17 -26.70
N LEU A 418 -2.37 22.36 -26.83
CA LEU A 418 -1.72 23.07 -25.72
C LEU A 418 -2.71 23.47 -24.61
N ALA A 419 -3.98 23.69 -24.94
CA ALA A 419 -5.04 23.99 -23.99
C ALA A 419 -5.62 22.74 -23.29
N SER A 420 -5.39 21.53 -23.82
CA SER A 420 -5.85 20.29 -23.20
C SER A 420 -5.18 20.11 -21.83
N PRO A 421 -5.92 19.93 -20.72
CA PRO A 421 -5.34 19.74 -19.39
C PRO A 421 -4.31 18.61 -19.31
N THR A 422 -4.46 17.57 -20.12
CA THR A 422 -3.54 16.43 -20.21
C THR A 422 -2.19 16.80 -20.82
N ILE A 423 -2.15 17.72 -21.80
CA ILE A 423 -0.92 18.17 -22.48
C ILE A 423 -0.35 19.43 -21.82
N ALA A 424 -1.21 20.32 -21.33
CA ALA A 424 -0.85 21.60 -20.75
C ALA A 424 0.15 21.47 -19.58
N SER A 425 0.85 22.57 -19.30
CA SER A 425 1.81 22.64 -18.20
C SER A 425 1.19 22.19 -16.88
N LYS A 426 1.88 21.28 -16.18
CA LYS A 426 1.52 20.84 -14.82
C LYS A 426 2.08 21.74 -13.72
N ALA A 427 2.48 22.97 -14.06
CA ALA A 427 3.06 23.94 -13.13
C ALA A 427 2.23 24.16 -11.84
N TRP A 428 0.90 24.16 -11.95
CA TRP A 428 0.01 24.31 -10.79
C TRP A 428 0.12 23.15 -9.80
N VAL A 429 0.32 21.92 -10.29
CA VAL A 429 0.49 20.72 -9.46
C VAL A 429 1.87 20.74 -8.82
N VAL A 430 2.92 20.85 -9.63
CA VAL A 430 4.31 20.69 -9.16
C VAL A 430 4.78 21.78 -8.21
N ARG A 431 4.19 22.99 -8.26
CA ARG A 431 4.53 24.09 -7.34
C ARG A 431 3.98 23.91 -5.92
N GLN A 432 3.12 22.93 -5.71
CA GLN A 432 2.60 22.59 -4.38
C GLN A 432 3.51 21.59 -3.65
N TYR A 433 4.44 20.99 -4.37
CA TYR A 433 5.39 20.04 -3.84
C TYR A 433 6.74 20.72 -3.62
N ASP A 434 7.39 20.42 -2.50
CA ASP A 434 8.81 20.57 -2.46
C ASP A 434 9.45 19.56 -3.43
N SER A 435 10.43 20.05 -4.18
CA SER A 435 11.26 19.25 -5.10
C SER A 435 12.75 19.38 -4.79
N THR A 436 13.10 20.03 -3.67
CA THR A 436 14.48 20.52 -3.40
C THR A 436 15.03 20.10 -2.04
N VAL A 437 14.20 19.66 -1.10
CA VAL A 437 14.60 19.18 0.22
C VAL A 437 15.62 18.07 0.04
N ARG A 438 16.61 18.07 0.94
CA ARG A 438 17.85 17.28 0.84
C ARG A 438 18.76 17.68 -0.33
N ALA A 439 18.51 18.77 -1.05
CA ALA A 439 19.44 19.39 -2.01
C ALA A 439 20.15 18.39 -2.96
N SER A 440 19.44 17.33 -3.36
CA SER A 440 19.97 16.24 -4.20
C SER A 440 19.32 16.21 -5.58
N THR A 441 18.20 16.90 -5.77
CA THR A 441 17.52 16.99 -7.06
C THR A 441 18.33 17.89 -8.00
N VAL A 442 18.84 17.33 -9.08
CA VAL A 442 19.58 18.06 -10.14
C VAL A 442 18.60 18.49 -11.22
N VAL A 443 17.68 17.61 -11.59
CA VAL A 443 16.60 17.88 -12.53
C VAL A 443 15.29 17.55 -11.83
N GLY A 444 14.51 18.59 -11.54
CA GLY A 444 13.19 18.47 -10.91
C GLY A 444 12.04 18.42 -11.93
N PRO A 445 10.78 18.52 -11.47
CA PRO A 445 9.61 18.47 -12.34
C PRO A 445 9.56 19.65 -13.33
N GLY A 446 9.24 19.36 -14.61
CA GLY A 446 8.93 20.37 -15.62
C GLY A 446 9.93 20.53 -16.77
N PRO A 447 11.24 20.77 -16.53
CA PRO A 447 12.20 21.08 -17.60
C PRO A 447 12.75 19.86 -18.37
N SER A 448 12.45 18.63 -17.94
CA SER A 448 12.98 17.41 -18.56
C SER A 448 11.96 16.27 -18.49
N ASP A 449 12.21 15.23 -19.27
CA ASP A 449 11.37 14.04 -19.29
C ASP A 449 11.48 13.27 -17.98
N ALA A 450 12.66 13.09 -17.39
CA ALA A 450 12.83 12.36 -16.13
C ALA A 450 13.42 13.24 -15.04
N ALA A 451 13.08 12.96 -13.79
CA ALA A 451 13.77 13.53 -12.65
C ALA A 451 15.16 12.91 -12.50
N VAL A 452 16.13 13.72 -12.08
CA VAL A 452 17.51 13.25 -11.80
C VAL A 452 17.88 13.62 -10.37
N VAL A 453 18.14 12.60 -9.54
CA VAL A 453 18.46 12.76 -8.12
C VAL A 453 19.84 12.18 -7.83
N MET A 454 20.74 12.99 -7.28
CA MET A 454 22.10 12.59 -6.93
C MET A 454 22.14 11.71 -5.69
N LEU A 455 22.92 10.63 -5.78
CA LEU A 455 23.26 9.79 -4.63
C LEU A 455 24.39 10.47 -3.85
N ARG A 456 24.02 11.09 -2.71
CA ARG A 456 24.93 11.88 -1.86
C ARG A 456 26.18 11.08 -1.49
N GLY A 457 27.33 11.75 -1.52
CA GLY A 457 28.64 11.13 -1.26
C GLY A 457 29.20 10.32 -2.43
N THR A 458 28.53 10.30 -3.59
CA THR A 458 28.98 9.60 -4.79
C THR A 458 28.91 10.50 -6.03
N LYS A 459 29.38 9.98 -7.17
CA LYS A 459 29.19 10.60 -8.50
C LYS A 459 27.99 10.02 -9.27
N ARG A 460 27.15 9.20 -8.62
CA ARG A 460 26.02 8.51 -9.23
C ARG A 460 24.74 9.34 -9.06
N ALA A 461 23.81 9.15 -10.00
CA ALA A 461 22.47 9.72 -9.94
C ALA A 461 21.43 8.67 -10.35
N LEU A 462 20.20 8.84 -9.90
CA LEU A 462 19.05 8.06 -10.32
C LEU A 462 18.22 8.91 -11.28
N ALA A 463 17.83 8.31 -12.42
CA ALA A 463 16.80 8.85 -13.29
C ALA A 463 15.46 8.21 -12.92
N LEU A 464 14.42 9.01 -12.67
CA LEU A 464 13.14 8.57 -12.14
C LEU A 464 11.98 9.09 -12.99
N LYS A 465 11.03 8.20 -13.30
CA LYS A 465 9.92 8.44 -14.21
C LYS A 465 8.75 7.47 -13.90
N VAL A 466 7.53 7.86 -14.23
CA VAL A 466 6.33 7.03 -14.23
C VAL A 466 5.41 7.47 -15.38
N ASP A 467 4.94 6.52 -16.19
CA ASP A 467 4.12 6.78 -17.38
C ASP A 467 3.07 5.68 -17.58
N CYS A 468 1.90 6.05 -18.09
CA CYS A 468 0.90 5.11 -18.57
C CYS A 468 -0.17 5.77 -19.45
N ASN A 469 -0.22 5.46 -20.75
CA ASN A 469 -1.30 5.96 -21.59
C ASN A 469 -2.59 5.11 -21.47
N GLY A 470 -3.53 5.59 -20.65
CA GLY A 470 -4.82 4.91 -20.41
C GLY A 470 -5.67 4.68 -21.66
N ARG A 471 -5.58 5.56 -22.68
CA ARG A 471 -6.32 5.39 -23.94
C ARG A 471 -5.78 4.23 -24.76
N TYR A 472 -4.45 4.06 -24.78
CA TYR A 472 -3.82 2.92 -25.45
C TYR A 472 -4.14 1.62 -24.73
N VAL A 473 -4.10 1.62 -23.40
CA VAL A 473 -4.51 0.47 -22.58
C VAL A 473 -5.98 0.11 -22.79
N HIS A 474 -6.87 1.10 -22.89
CA HIS A 474 -8.30 0.86 -23.14
C HIS A 474 -8.55 0.18 -24.49
N LEU A 475 -7.89 0.64 -25.56
CA LEU A 475 -8.07 0.10 -26.90
C LEU A 475 -7.35 -1.24 -27.11
N ASP A 476 -6.12 -1.36 -26.63
CA ASP A 476 -5.32 -2.59 -26.72
C ASP A 476 -4.48 -2.71 -25.43
N PRO A 477 -4.98 -3.43 -24.40
CA PRO A 477 -4.29 -3.56 -23.12
C PRO A 477 -2.87 -4.14 -23.25
N ARG A 478 -2.64 -5.02 -24.24
CA ARG A 478 -1.33 -5.64 -24.44
C ARG A 478 -0.34 -4.65 -25.05
N LEU A 479 -0.77 -3.90 -26.07
CA LEU A 479 0.08 -2.87 -26.68
C LEU A 479 0.27 -1.69 -25.72
N GLY A 480 -0.80 -1.21 -25.08
CA GLY A 480 -0.74 -0.13 -24.09
C GLY A 480 0.20 -0.47 -22.93
N GLY A 481 0.13 -1.69 -22.39
CA GLY A 481 1.07 -2.13 -21.35
C GLY A 481 2.53 -2.19 -21.82
N ARG A 482 2.79 -2.52 -23.09
CA ARG A 482 4.14 -2.45 -23.67
C ARG A 482 4.62 -1.01 -23.83
N ILE A 483 3.73 -0.10 -24.22
CA ILE A 483 4.04 1.33 -24.37
C ILE A 483 4.38 1.94 -23.00
N ALA A 484 3.58 1.64 -21.97
CA ALA A 484 3.82 2.14 -20.61
C ALA A 484 5.19 1.73 -20.01
N VAL A 485 5.79 0.64 -20.49
CA VAL A 485 7.14 0.21 -20.07
C VAL A 485 8.24 0.84 -20.94
N ALA A 486 7.92 1.25 -22.16
CA ALA A 486 8.87 1.77 -23.13
C ALA A 486 8.99 3.31 -23.10
N GLU A 487 7.88 3.98 -22.81
CA GLU A 487 7.81 5.42 -22.47
C GLU A 487 8.54 5.67 -21.14
#